data_AF-A0A9E3TJC9-F1
#
_entry.id   AF-A0A9E3TJC9-F1
#
_cell.length_a   1.000
_cell.length_b   1.000
_cell.length_c   1.000
_cell.angle_alpha   90.00
_cell.angle_beta   90.00
_cell.angle_gamma   90.00
#
_symmetry.space_group_name_H-M   'P 1'
#
loop_
_entity.id
_entity.type
_entity.pdbx_description
1 polymer ?
#
loop_
_entity_poly.entity_id
_entity_poly.type
_entity_poly.pdbx_seq_one_letter_code
_entity_poly.pdbx_strand_id
1 'polypeptide(L)'
;MLCRILITACCFAAVHAVDANADVLGNASIRGKFGESEIVITTTDRLAGAIHSLTWDGKEFIDSHDHGRQIQSASNFDAGSRFTSETFNPTEAGSRRDGAGVTSTSRLLQLVTTENSLQTTSQMAFWLTPGDRSDGQLAKNTQQLSNHLLTKRVRIGYRAMPNVIQYNVTFSVPIGETHTYAQFEAVTGYMPAEFSHFWKYNPESQSLEPLTDGPGEQAWPVVLATESGSHAMGIYSPDQPSAGYMHAGYGRFRFVPQRVTKWNCVFRIRDSDGITAGDYAFRNFVIVGRTQDVLLSLNSLHTEFGNR
;
A
#
# COMPACT_ATOMS: atom_id res chain seq x y z
N MET A 1 -54.61 -56.21 12.33
CA MET A 1 -54.21 -55.57 11.05
C MET A 1 -54.27 -54.06 11.29
N LEU A 2 -53.34 -53.31 10.71
CA LEU A 2 -52.90 -51.94 11.05
C LEU A 2 -51.98 -51.83 12.28
N CYS A 3 -50.98 -50.98 12.35
CA CYS A 3 -50.01 -50.41 11.39
C CYS A 3 -49.01 -49.69 12.31
N ARG A 4 -47.75 -50.14 12.40
CA ARG A 4 -46.74 -49.49 13.26
C ARG A 4 -46.22 -48.25 12.53
N ILE A 5 -46.47 -47.05 13.07
CA ILE A 5 -45.81 -45.82 12.65
C ILE A 5 -44.59 -45.63 13.54
N LEU A 6 -43.39 -45.80 12.97
CA LEU A 6 -42.15 -45.32 13.57
C LEU A 6 -42.12 -43.80 13.42
N ILE A 7 -42.09 -43.07 14.52
CA ILE A 7 -41.78 -41.63 14.54
C ILE A 7 -40.26 -41.52 14.64
N THR A 8 -39.62 -41.20 13.52
CA THR A 8 -38.20 -40.84 13.47
C THR A 8 -38.05 -39.43 14.06
N ALA A 9 -37.40 -39.32 15.20
CA ALA A 9 -37.03 -38.04 15.79
C ALA A 9 -35.88 -37.42 14.98
N CYS A 10 -36.19 -36.43 14.14
CA CYS A 10 -35.17 -35.56 13.55
C CYS A 10 -34.67 -34.59 14.62
N CYS A 11 -33.45 -34.81 15.11
CA CYS A 11 -32.69 -33.80 15.83
C CYS A 11 -32.38 -32.64 14.88
N PHE A 12 -33.09 -31.53 15.01
CA PHE A 12 -32.64 -30.26 14.44
C PHE A 12 -31.47 -29.76 15.29
N ALA A 13 -30.25 -29.94 14.79
CA ALA A 13 -29.10 -29.20 15.29
C ALA A 13 -29.36 -27.72 14.97
N ALA A 14 -29.49 -26.90 16.02
CA ALA A 14 -29.55 -25.46 15.88
C ALA A 14 -28.23 -24.98 15.28
N VAL A 15 -28.26 -24.57 14.01
CA VAL A 15 -27.16 -23.82 13.41
C VAL A 15 -27.24 -22.42 14.02
N HIS A 16 -26.35 -22.13 14.97
CA HIS A 16 -26.18 -20.77 15.43
C HIS A 16 -25.64 -19.94 14.25
N ALA A 17 -26.46 -18.99 13.79
CA ALA A 17 -26.00 -17.94 12.91
C ALA A 17 -24.90 -17.17 13.65
N VAL A 18 -23.68 -17.25 13.14
CA VAL A 18 -22.59 -16.39 13.58
C VAL A 18 -22.94 -14.99 13.09
N ASP A 19 -23.01 -14.02 14.01
CA ASP A 19 -23.28 -12.62 13.70
C ASP A 19 -22.37 -12.14 12.56
N ALA A 20 -22.98 -11.65 11.48
CA ALA A 20 -22.29 -11.09 10.31
C ALA A 20 -21.68 -9.69 10.57
N ASN A 21 -21.42 -9.34 11.84
CA ASN A 21 -21.12 -7.98 12.30
C ASN A 21 -20.07 -7.92 13.41
N ALA A 22 -19.22 -8.94 13.55
CA ALA A 22 -18.01 -8.78 14.35
C ALA A 22 -17.01 -7.94 13.54
N ASP A 23 -16.67 -6.74 14.05
CA ASP A 23 -15.63 -5.91 13.45
C ASP A 23 -14.34 -6.72 13.31
N VAL A 24 -13.77 -6.72 12.11
CA VAL A 24 -12.47 -7.37 11.87
C VAL A 24 -11.40 -6.58 12.60
N LEU A 25 -10.75 -7.21 13.58
CA LEU A 25 -9.58 -6.64 14.24
C LEU A 25 -8.46 -6.50 13.22
N GLY A 26 -7.92 -5.29 13.09
CA GLY A 26 -6.79 -4.92 12.26
C GLY A 26 -5.43 -5.04 12.94
N ASN A 27 -5.37 -5.32 14.25
CA ASN A 27 -4.11 -5.60 14.94
C ASN A 27 -3.50 -6.94 14.48
N ALA A 28 -2.35 -6.88 13.82
CA ALA A 28 -1.60 -8.07 13.39
C ALA A 28 -0.09 -7.81 13.42
N SER A 29 0.69 -8.90 13.50
CA SER A 29 2.14 -8.87 13.38
C SER A 29 2.62 -10.07 12.58
N ILE A 30 3.50 -9.81 11.61
CA ILE A 30 4.22 -10.84 10.86
C ILE A 30 5.71 -10.57 10.95
N ARG A 31 6.53 -11.62 10.88
CA ARG A 31 7.98 -11.53 11.01
C ARG A 31 8.71 -12.44 10.03
N GLY A 32 9.96 -12.09 9.73
CA GLY A 32 10.86 -12.94 8.96
C GLY A 32 12.31 -12.61 9.24
N LYS A 33 13.15 -13.64 9.37
CA LYS A 33 14.58 -13.47 9.68
C LYS A 33 15.32 -12.81 8.51
N PHE A 34 16.16 -11.82 8.82
CA PHE A 34 17.14 -11.26 7.88
C PHE A 34 18.42 -10.87 8.63
N GLY A 35 19.52 -11.58 8.33
CA GLY A 35 20.77 -11.47 9.07
C GLY A 35 20.60 -11.99 10.51
N GLU A 36 21.14 -11.23 11.47
CA GLU A 36 21.03 -11.52 12.90
C GLU A 36 19.77 -10.91 13.55
N SER A 37 18.88 -10.31 12.75
CA SER A 37 17.64 -9.67 13.22
C SER A 37 16.40 -10.23 12.50
N GLU A 38 15.24 -9.70 12.85
CA GLU A 38 13.97 -9.96 12.18
C GLU A 38 13.43 -8.68 11.56
N ILE A 39 12.86 -8.82 10.37
CA ILE A 39 11.93 -7.83 9.83
C ILE A 39 10.60 -8.10 10.51
N VAL A 40 10.02 -7.09 11.17
CA VAL A 40 8.71 -7.19 11.80
C VAL A 40 7.79 -6.13 11.21
N ILE A 41 6.65 -6.56 10.69
CA ILE A 41 5.60 -5.69 10.14
C ILE A 41 4.39 -5.78 11.06
N THR A 42 3.78 -4.65 11.39
CA THR A 42 2.55 -4.60 12.18
C THR A 42 1.47 -3.76 11.51
N THR A 43 0.22 -4.18 11.67
CA THR A 43 -0.99 -3.41 11.33
C THR A 43 -1.77 -3.12 12.60
N THR A 44 -2.66 -2.12 12.57
CA THR A 44 -3.49 -1.74 13.72
C THR A 44 -4.93 -1.51 13.32
N ASP A 45 -5.86 -1.65 14.27
CA ASP A 45 -7.29 -1.33 14.09
C ASP A 45 -7.46 0.13 13.65
N ARG A 46 -6.62 1.01 14.21
CA ARG A 46 -6.61 2.45 13.93
C ARG A 46 -6.52 2.77 12.44
N LEU A 47 -5.85 1.94 11.65
CA LEU A 47 -5.45 2.26 10.27
C LEU A 47 -6.06 1.30 9.23
N ALA A 48 -7.18 0.66 9.57
CA ALA A 48 -7.95 -0.21 8.67
C ALA A 48 -7.10 -1.28 7.94
N GLY A 49 -6.05 -1.79 8.58
CA GLY A 49 -5.14 -2.79 8.01
C GLY A 49 -3.97 -2.26 7.19
N ALA A 50 -3.81 -0.93 7.04
CA ALA A 50 -2.55 -0.34 6.56
C ALA A 50 -1.38 -0.69 7.48
N ILE A 51 -0.16 -0.76 6.94
CA ILE A 51 1.02 -1.12 7.74
C ILE A 51 1.42 0.09 8.58
N HIS A 52 1.31 -0.09 9.90
CA HIS A 52 1.61 0.89 10.91
C HIS A 52 3.12 1.02 11.15
N SER A 53 3.81 -0.11 11.22
CA SER A 53 5.23 -0.15 11.57
C SER A 53 5.95 -1.23 10.79
N LEU A 54 7.20 -0.93 10.43
CA LEU A 54 8.16 -1.86 9.87
C LEU A 54 9.46 -1.66 10.62
N THR A 55 9.90 -2.69 11.33
CA THR A 55 11.18 -2.67 12.04
C THR A 55 12.16 -3.71 11.51
N TRP A 56 13.45 -3.38 11.57
CA TRP A 56 14.56 -4.32 11.37
C TRP A 56 15.81 -3.76 12.06
N ASP A 57 16.62 -4.63 12.67
CA ASP A 57 17.87 -4.27 13.37
C ASP A 57 17.68 -3.16 14.43
N GLY A 58 16.54 -3.21 15.14
CA GLY A 58 16.19 -2.25 16.19
C GLY A 58 15.73 -0.87 15.66
N LYS A 59 15.60 -0.70 14.34
CA LYS A 59 15.17 0.55 13.71
C LYS A 59 13.72 0.50 13.25
N GLU A 60 12.94 1.52 13.59
CA GLU A 60 11.66 1.81 12.95
C GLU A 60 11.87 2.55 11.62
N PHE A 61 11.22 2.05 10.58
CA PHE A 61 11.30 2.62 9.24
C PHE A 61 10.13 3.55 8.94
N ILE A 62 9.02 3.50 9.69
CA ILE A 62 7.78 4.21 9.36
C ILE A 62 7.42 5.25 10.40
N ASP A 63 7.14 6.48 9.95
CA ASP A 63 6.57 7.54 10.77
C ASP A 63 5.04 7.48 10.71
N SER A 64 4.42 6.55 11.43
CA SER A 64 2.96 6.36 11.39
C SER A 64 2.22 7.27 12.40
N HIS A 65 2.56 8.56 12.47
CA HIS A 65 1.97 9.48 13.43
C HIS A 65 0.48 9.81 13.15
N ASP A 66 0.10 9.99 11.88
CA ASP A 66 -1.28 10.25 11.44
C ASP A 66 -1.69 9.39 10.24
N HIS A 67 -2.97 9.40 9.92
CA HIS A 67 -3.52 8.83 8.70
C HIS A 67 -2.92 9.53 7.48
N GLY A 68 -2.20 8.75 6.67
CA GLY A 68 -1.46 9.29 5.53
C GLY A 68 0.00 8.86 5.51
N ARG A 69 0.60 8.58 6.67
CA ARG A 69 2.04 8.30 6.80
C ARG A 69 2.41 6.83 7.06
N GLN A 70 1.61 5.92 6.54
CA GLN A 70 1.82 4.47 6.66
C GLN A 70 2.65 3.91 5.50
N ILE A 71 2.98 2.61 5.54
CA ILE A 71 3.09 1.86 4.27
C ILE A 71 1.67 1.52 3.83
N GLN A 72 1.22 2.17 2.77
CA GLN A 72 -0.16 2.06 2.32
C GLN A 72 -0.32 2.26 0.82
N SER A 73 -1.55 2.09 0.36
CA SER A 73 -1.94 2.30 -1.03
C SER A 73 -3.07 3.32 -1.16
N ALA A 74 -3.10 4.02 -2.29
CA ALA A 74 -4.13 5.01 -2.61
C ALA A 74 -4.42 5.03 -4.12
N SER A 75 -5.59 5.51 -4.50
CA SER A 75 -5.95 5.73 -5.90
C SER A 75 -6.55 7.11 -6.10
N ASN A 76 -6.45 7.68 -7.30
CA ASN A 76 -6.99 8.97 -7.63
C ASN A 76 -7.64 8.94 -9.01
N PHE A 77 -8.81 9.55 -9.14
CA PHE A 77 -9.56 9.52 -10.38
C PHE A 77 -10.02 10.92 -10.78
N ASP A 78 -10.27 11.07 -12.08
CA ASP A 78 -10.81 12.29 -12.65
C ASP A 78 -12.32 12.48 -12.36
N ALA A 79 -13.02 11.40 -12.03
CA ALA A 79 -14.46 11.35 -11.73
C ALA A 79 -15.31 12.09 -12.79
N GLY A 80 -15.07 11.78 -14.06
CA GLY A 80 -15.82 12.34 -15.20
C GLY A 80 -15.59 13.83 -15.44
N SER A 81 -14.57 14.42 -14.81
CA SER A 81 -14.21 15.84 -14.92
C SER A 81 -12.71 15.99 -15.10
N ARG A 82 -12.18 17.22 -15.12
CA ARG A 82 -10.72 17.43 -15.21
C ARG A 82 -10.02 16.77 -14.02
N PHE A 83 -8.97 15.98 -14.28
CA PHE A 83 -8.14 15.40 -13.21
C PHE A 83 -7.50 16.49 -12.34
N THR A 84 -7.65 16.35 -11.03
CA THR A 84 -7.09 17.21 -9.99
C THR A 84 -6.71 16.33 -8.81
N SER A 85 -5.43 16.38 -8.40
CA SER A 85 -4.92 15.52 -7.33
C SER A 85 -5.75 15.66 -6.06
N GLU A 86 -5.84 14.57 -5.31
CA GLU A 86 -6.56 14.43 -4.03
C GLU A 86 -8.09 14.67 -4.05
N THR A 87 -8.68 15.14 -5.15
CA THR A 87 -10.11 15.52 -5.16
C THR A 87 -11.09 14.35 -5.28
N PHE A 88 -10.68 13.21 -5.86
CA PHE A 88 -11.43 11.94 -5.80
C PHE A 88 -10.41 10.83 -5.51
N ASN A 89 -10.11 10.65 -4.23
CA ASN A 89 -8.92 9.93 -3.80
C ASN A 89 -9.22 8.89 -2.72
N PRO A 90 -9.59 7.66 -3.09
CA PRO A 90 -9.66 6.56 -2.13
C PRO A 90 -8.27 6.26 -1.50
N THR A 91 -8.20 6.17 -0.18
CA THR A 91 -7.00 5.92 0.63
C THR A 91 -7.19 4.74 1.59
N GLU A 92 -6.18 3.89 1.72
CA GLU A 92 -6.26 2.66 2.52
C GLU A 92 -6.38 2.97 4.01
N ALA A 93 -5.45 3.76 4.56
CA ALA A 93 -5.36 3.93 6.01
C ALA A 93 -6.56 4.67 6.61
N GLY A 94 -7.16 5.59 5.86
CA GLY A 94 -8.26 6.46 6.29
C GLY A 94 -8.24 7.82 5.59
N SER A 95 -9.07 8.74 6.05
CA SER A 95 -9.21 10.10 5.52
C SER A 95 -8.24 11.09 6.18
N ARG A 96 -8.10 12.28 5.59
CA ARG A 96 -7.34 13.40 6.17
C ARG A 96 -7.90 13.83 7.53
N ARG A 97 -9.22 13.72 7.72
CA ARG A 97 -9.88 14.15 8.97
C ARG A 97 -9.65 13.19 10.12
N ASP A 98 -9.31 11.93 9.83
CA ASP A 98 -8.94 10.98 10.86
C ASP A 98 -7.65 11.43 11.57
N GLY A 99 -6.74 12.08 10.86
CA GLY A 99 -5.55 12.73 11.43
C GLY A 99 -4.76 11.81 12.36
N ALA A 100 -4.34 12.32 13.51
CA ALA A 100 -3.70 11.51 14.56
C ALA A 100 -4.69 10.70 15.42
N GLY A 101 -5.98 10.68 15.06
CA GLY A 101 -7.06 10.01 15.79
C GLY A 101 -6.93 8.49 15.82
N VAL A 102 -7.69 7.87 16.73
CA VAL A 102 -7.61 6.44 17.07
C VAL A 102 -8.50 5.54 16.18
N THR A 103 -9.31 6.13 15.31
CA THR A 103 -10.22 5.42 14.40
C THR A 103 -9.94 5.81 12.96
N SER A 104 -10.24 4.89 12.04
CA SER A 104 -10.21 5.15 10.60
C SER A 104 -11.62 5.32 10.04
N THR A 105 -11.75 6.21 9.06
CA THR A 105 -12.91 6.25 8.16
C THR A 105 -12.93 5.04 7.23
N SER A 106 -11.76 4.53 6.81
CA SER A 106 -11.66 3.30 6.02
C SER A 106 -12.10 2.11 6.86
N ARG A 107 -12.60 1.05 6.20
CA ARG A 107 -13.10 -0.13 6.90
C ARG A 107 -12.32 -1.37 6.50
N LEU A 108 -11.73 -2.03 7.48
CA LEU A 108 -11.15 -3.35 7.28
C LEU A 108 -12.27 -4.39 7.16
N LEU A 109 -12.27 -5.14 6.06
CA LEU A 109 -13.27 -6.16 5.76
C LEU A 109 -12.74 -7.58 5.97
N GLN A 110 -11.43 -7.77 5.82
CA GLN A 110 -10.78 -9.06 6.01
C GLN A 110 -9.32 -8.86 6.42
N LEU A 111 -8.85 -9.70 7.35
CA LEU A 111 -7.44 -9.88 7.68
C LEU A 111 -7.15 -11.38 7.81
N VAL A 112 -6.09 -11.84 7.16
CA VAL A 112 -5.57 -13.20 7.30
C VAL A 112 -4.05 -13.11 7.47
N THR A 113 -3.49 -13.89 8.39
CA THR A 113 -2.04 -13.90 8.64
C THR A 113 -1.48 -15.31 8.73
N THR A 114 -0.19 -15.42 8.40
CA THR A 114 0.71 -16.50 8.79
C THR A 114 1.89 -15.88 9.56
N GLU A 115 2.90 -16.67 9.91
CA GLU A 115 4.12 -16.16 10.54
C GLU A 115 4.77 -15.01 9.77
N ASN A 116 4.90 -15.13 8.45
CA ASN A 116 5.64 -14.19 7.61
C ASN A 116 4.80 -13.54 6.50
N SER A 117 3.48 -13.69 6.52
CA SER A 117 2.61 -13.10 5.50
C SER A 117 1.30 -12.61 6.07
N LEU A 118 0.77 -11.53 5.50
CA LEU A 118 -0.55 -11.02 5.78
C LEU A 118 -1.30 -10.70 4.50
N GLN A 119 -2.61 -10.83 4.53
CA GLN A 119 -3.53 -10.35 3.52
C GLN A 119 -4.60 -9.51 4.19
N THR A 120 -4.88 -8.33 3.65
CA THR A 120 -6.00 -7.49 4.05
C THR A 120 -6.90 -7.20 2.85
N THR A 121 -8.19 -7.02 3.13
CA THR A 121 -9.12 -6.35 2.21
C THR A 121 -9.80 -5.22 2.96
N SER A 122 -9.73 -4.00 2.42
CA SER A 122 -10.32 -2.79 3.02
C SER A 122 -11.22 -2.06 2.04
N GLN A 123 -12.35 -1.54 2.53
CA GLN A 123 -13.10 -0.50 1.85
C GLN A 123 -12.45 0.85 2.14
N MET A 124 -11.96 1.51 1.10
CA MET A 124 -11.15 2.71 1.23
C MET A 124 -12.03 3.94 1.52
N ALA A 125 -11.60 4.81 2.42
CA ALA A 125 -12.18 6.14 2.58
C ALA A 125 -11.70 7.08 1.48
N PHE A 126 -12.46 8.14 1.19
CA PHE A 126 -11.91 9.27 0.46
C PHE A 126 -11.00 10.10 1.38
N TRP A 127 -9.84 10.52 0.85
CA TRP A 127 -8.90 11.39 1.56
C TRP A 127 -9.56 12.68 2.03
N LEU A 128 -10.34 13.31 1.15
CA LEU A 128 -11.12 14.52 1.45
C LEU A 128 -12.56 14.16 1.81
N THR A 129 -13.13 14.85 2.79
CA THR A 129 -14.57 14.76 3.06
C THR A 129 -15.36 15.68 2.12
N PRO A 130 -16.66 15.43 1.89
CA PRO A 130 -17.47 16.30 1.04
C PRO A 130 -17.41 17.77 1.50
N GLY A 131 -17.13 18.68 0.57
CA GLY A 131 -16.96 20.11 0.84
C GLY A 131 -15.53 20.55 1.16
N ASP A 132 -14.62 19.62 1.46
CA ASP A 132 -13.20 19.93 1.64
C ASP A 132 -12.53 20.33 0.33
N ARG A 133 -11.33 20.94 0.44
CA ARG A 133 -10.48 21.30 -0.70
C ARG A 133 -9.07 20.75 -0.57
N SER A 134 -8.44 20.52 -1.74
CA SER A 134 -7.00 20.36 -1.90
C SER A 134 -6.55 21.24 -3.07
N ASP A 135 -5.48 22.03 -2.87
CA ASP A 135 -5.00 23.05 -3.83
C ASP A 135 -6.11 23.95 -4.41
N GLY A 136 -7.04 24.35 -3.55
CA GLY A 136 -8.21 25.17 -3.90
C GLY A 136 -9.32 24.44 -4.67
N GLN A 137 -9.10 23.20 -5.11
CA GLN A 137 -10.09 22.38 -5.81
C GLN A 137 -11.00 21.65 -4.83
N LEU A 138 -12.30 21.61 -5.12
CA LEU A 138 -13.29 20.95 -4.27
C LEU A 138 -13.18 19.42 -4.39
N ALA A 139 -13.37 18.74 -3.27
CA ALA A 139 -13.59 17.30 -3.24
C ALA A 139 -14.78 16.91 -4.14
N LYS A 140 -14.61 15.87 -4.95
CA LYS A 140 -15.59 15.39 -5.93
C LYS A 140 -16.49 14.29 -5.38
N ASN A 141 -16.12 13.70 -4.24
CA ASN A 141 -16.92 12.72 -3.54
C ASN A 141 -18.08 13.36 -2.78
N THR A 142 -19.19 12.62 -2.68
CA THR A 142 -20.40 13.02 -1.94
C THR A 142 -20.54 12.29 -0.61
N GLN A 143 -19.68 11.31 -0.34
CA GLN A 143 -19.64 10.51 0.89
C GLN A 143 -18.19 10.40 1.38
N GLN A 144 -17.98 10.01 2.64
CA GLN A 144 -16.65 9.85 3.21
C GLN A 144 -16.02 8.48 2.88
N LEU A 145 -16.83 7.43 2.83
CA LEU A 145 -16.41 6.09 2.46
C LEU A 145 -16.65 5.87 0.96
N SER A 146 -15.69 5.28 0.27
CA SER A 146 -15.82 4.96 -1.16
C SER A 146 -16.37 3.55 -1.37
N ASN A 147 -16.75 3.21 -2.60
CA ASN A 147 -17.03 1.82 -2.99
C ASN A 147 -15.78 1.10 -3.53
N HIS A 148 -14.61 1.72 -3.47
CA HIS A 148 -13.35 1.12 -3.91
C HIS A 148 -12.85 0.17 -2.83
N LEU A 149 -12.45 -1.02 -3.26
CA LEU A 149 -11.82 -2.00 -2.39
C LEU A 149 -10.33 -2.09 -2.71
N LEU A 150 -9.53 -2.32 -1.68
CA LEU A 150 -8.13 -2.67 -1.83
C LEU A 150 -7.90 -4.02 -1.19
N THR A 151 -7.39 -4.98 -1.95
CA THR A 151 -6.81 -6.21 -1.41
C THR A 151 -5.29 -6.11 -1.45
N LYS A 152 -4.65 -6.21 -0.29
CA LYS A 152 -3.19 -6.17 -0.14
C LYS A 152 -2.68 -7.51 0.36
N ARG A 153 -1.61 -8.02 -0.25
CA ARG A 153 -0.90 -9.24 0.15
C ARG A 153 0.57 -8.92 0.36
N VAL A 154 1.04 -9.18 1.57
CA VAL A 154 2.42 -8.89 1.99
C VAL A 154 3.06 -10.18 2.47
N ARG A 155 4.28 -10.45 1.98
CA ARG A 155 5.10 -11.58 2.43
C ARG A 155 6.53 -11.12 2.64
N ILE A 156 7.07 -11.39 3.83
CA ILE A 156 8.48 -11.16 4.14
C ILE A 156 9.31 -12.31 3.54
N GLY A 157 10.31 -11.93 2.74
CA GLY A 157 11.17 -12.82 2.00
C GLY A 157 10.64 -13.13 0.60
N TYR A 158 11.52 -13.02 -0.40
CA TYR A 158 11.26 -13.41 -1.78
C TYR A 158 12.41 -14.28 -2.32
N ARG A 159 12.10 -15.55 -2.62
CA ARG A 159 13.10 -16.55 -3.02
C ARG A 159 14.27 -16.59 -2.01
N ALA A 160 15.50 -16.41 -2.46
CA ALA A 160 16.72 -16.37 -1.65
C ALA A 160 17.01 -14.97 -1.05
N MET A 161 16.11 -14.00 -1.21
CA MET A 161 16.26 -12.63 -0.69
C MET A 161 15.34 -12.43 0.53
N PRO A 162 15.79 -12.77 1.75
CA PRO A 162 14.99 -12.66 2.96
C PRO A 162 14.58 -11.22 3.30
N ASN A 163 15.33 -10.23 2.81
CA ASN A 163 15.12 -8.81 3.06
C ASN A 163 14.19 -8.11 2.07
N VAL A 164 13.66 -8.88 1.10
CA VAL A 164 12.70 -8.41 0.11
C VAL A 164 11.30 -8.78 0.57
N ILE A 165 10.45 -7.77 0.74
CA ILE A 165 9.05 -7.89 1.10
C ILE A 165 8.24 -7.82 -0.20
N GLN A 166 7.61 -8.92 -0.59
CA GLN A 166 6.67 -8.92 -1.69
C GLN A 166 5.39 -8.20 -1.25
N TYR A 167 5.02 -7.15 -1.98
CA TYR A 167 3.86 -6.29 -1.72
C TYR A 167 2.98 -6.24 -2.96
N ASN A 168 1.96 -7.10 -3.00
CA ASN A 168 1.02 -7.14 -4.11
C ASN A 168 -0.29 -6.47 -3.69
N VAL A 169 -0.81 -5.60 -4.54
CA VAL A 169 -2.10 -4.95 -4.31
C VAL A 169 -3.02 -5.13 -5.50
N THR A 170 -4.31 -5.19 -5.20
CA THR A 170 -5.39 -5.19 -6.18
C THR A 170 -6.41 -4.13 -5.77
N PHE A 171 -6.62 -3.14 -6.62
CA PHE A 171 -7.68 -2.16 -6.47
C PHE A 171 -8.89 -2.62 -7.25
N SER A 172 -10.05 -2.71 -6.61
CA SER A 172 -11.33 -2.96 -7.27
C SER A 172 -12.04 -1.64 -7.50
N VAL A 173 -12.10 -1.20 -8.76
CA VAL A 173 -12.84 -0.02 -9.20
C VAL A 173 -14.32 -0.39 -9.34
N PRO A 174 -15.25 0.32 -8.67
CA PRO A 174 -16.65 -0.05 -8.61
C PRO A 174 -17.38 0.18 -9.93
N ILE A 175 -18.41 -0.63 -10.17
CA ILE A 175 -19.37 -0.44 -11.26
C ILE A 175 -20.16 0.84 -11.02
N GLY A 176 -20.44 1.60 -12.09
CA GLY A 176 -21.28 2.80 -12.05
C GLY A 176 -20.51 4.10 -11.81
N GLU A 177 -19.21 4.03 -11.55
CA GLU A 177 -18.32 5.18 -11.62
C GLU A 177 -17.79 5.34 -13.06
N THR A 178 -17.53 6.58 -13.49
CA THR A 178 -17.01 6.88 -14.83
C THR A 178 -15.73 7.68 -14.70
N HIS A 179 -14.66 7.13 -15.26
CA HIS A 179 -13.33 7.73 -15.24
C HIS A 179 -12.66 7.59 -16.60
N THR A 180 -11.91 8.59 -17.04
CA THR A 180 -11.01 8.46 -18.21
C THR A 180 -9.54 8.44 -17.81
N TYR A 181 -9.27 8.69 -16.52
CA TYR A 181 -7.95 8.70 -15.96
C TYR A 181 -7.95 8.21 -14.51
N ALA A 182 -7.04 7.27 -14.23
CA ALA A 182 -6.79 6.72 -12.91
C ALA A 182 -5.29 6.79 -12.62
N GLN A 183 -4.96 7.18 -11.39
CA GLN A 183 -3.62 7.12 -10.84
C GLN A 183 -3.65 6.22 -9.60
N PHE A 184 -2.92 5.13 -9.61
CA PHE A 184 -2.79 4.21 -8.49
C PHE A 184 -1.43 4.39 -7.83
N GLU A 185 -1.40 4.95 -6.63
CA GLU A 185 -0.24 4.85 -5.74
C GLU A 185 -0.27 3.43 -5.14
N ALA A 186 0.33 2.48 -5.86
CA ALA A 186 0.26 1.06 -5.51
C ALA A 186 0.90 0.79 -4.16
N VAL A 187 1.98 1.49 -3.84
CA VAL A 187 2.56 1.50 -2.50
C VAL A 187 3.33 2.79 -2.27
N THR A 188 3.24 3.30 -1.06
CA THR A 188 4.11 4.35 -0.54
C THR A 188 4.67 3.97 0.82
N GLY A 189 5.79 4.56 1.22
CA GLY A 189 6.30 4.49 2.59
C GLY A 189 6.78 5.87 3.05
N TYR A 190 6.35 6.28 4.24
CA TYR A 190 6.78 7.51 4.89
C TYR A 190 7.76 7.17 6.01
N MET A 191 9.02 7.57 5.83
CA MET A 191 10.10 7.34 6.78
C MET A 191 10.35 8.57 7.64
N PRO A 192 10.86 8.41 8.88
CA PRO A 192 11.38 9.53 9.66
C PRO A 192 12.46 10.31 8.91
N ALA A 193 12.59 11.62 9.19
CA ALA A 193 13.52 12.52 8.47
C ALA A 193 15.00 12.11 8.46
N GLU A 194 15.41 11.21 9.35
CA GLU A 194 16.76 10.65 9.40
C GLU A 194 17.09 9.76 8.19
N PHE A 195 16.09 9.23 7.49
CA PHE A 195 16.25 8.62 6.17
C PHE A 195 16.44 9.74 5.13
N SER A 196 17.59 10.41 5.23
CA SER A 196 17.89 11.69 4.61
C SER A 196 18.67 11.57 3.29
N HIS A 197 19.23 10.42 2.97
CA HIS A 197 19.93 10.16 1.70
C HIS A 197 19.00 9.53 0.68
N PHE A 198 18.90 10.18 -0.48
CA PHE A 198 18.03 9.79 -1.57
C PHE A 198 18.88 9.23 -2.69
N TRP A 199 18.54 8.02 -3.12
CA TRP A 199 19.22 7.33 -4.21
C TRP A 199 18.22 6.95 -5.29
N LYS A 200 18.67 6.98 -6.53
CA LYS A 200 18.07 6.26 -7.64
C LYS A 200 18.92 5.04 -7.96
N TYR A 201 18.28 3.92 -8.26
CA TYR A 201 18.96 2.77 -8.83
C TYR A 201 19.19 2.99 -10.32
N ASN A 202 20.42 2.83 -10.80
CA ASN A 202 20.71 2.80 -12.22
C ASN A 202 20.92 1.33 -12.66
N PRO A 203 20.04 0.77 -13.50
CA PRO A 203 20.17 -0.61 -13.96
C PRO A 203 21.36 -0.84 -14.88
N GLU A 204 21.80 0.16 -15.66
CA GLU A 204 22.92 0.03 -16.59
C GLU A 204 24.24 -0.14 -15.84
N SER A 205 24.44 0.65 -14.79
CA SER A 205 25.64 0.59 -13.94
C SER A 205 25.47 -0.34 -12.73
N GLN A 206 24.27 -0.90 -12.53
CA GLN A 206 23.90 -1.72 -11.36
C GLN A 206 24.33 -1.10 -10.03
N SER A 207 24.09 0.21 -9.89
CA SER A 207 24.57 1.01 -8.77
C SER A 207 23.50 1.98 -8.26
N LEU A 208 23.72 2.51 -7.05
CA LEU A 208 22.93 3.60 -6.51
C LEU A 208 23.62 4.93 -6.82
N GLU A 209 22.88 5.82 -7.48
CA GLU A 209 23.32 7.17 -7.81
C GLU A 209 22.57 8.20 -6.95
N PRO A 210 23.22 9.29 -6.52
CA PRO A 210 22.55 10.34 -5.75
C PRO A 210 21.32 10.87 -6.47
N LEU A 211 20.25 11.10 -5.71
CA LEU A 211 19.01 11.69 -6.16
C LEU A 211 18.70 12.91 -5.30
N THR A 212 18.08 13.93 -5.90
CA THR A 212 17.55 15.06 -5.12
C THR A 212 16.36 14.61 -4.26
N ASP A 213 16.08 15.32 -3.18
CA ASP A 213 15.00 15.01 -2.24
C ASP A 213 13.60 15.36 -2.75
N GLY A 214 13.51 15.87 -3.98
CA GLY A 214 12.26 16.13 -4.68
C GLY A 214 11.67 17.52 -4.41
N PRO A 215 10.35 17.70 -4.57
CA PRO A 215 9.34 16.68 -4.92
C PRO A 215 9.38 16.24 -6.40
N GLY A 216 8.69 15.14 -6.73
CA GLY A 216 8.48 14.66 -8.12
C GLY A 216 8.84 13.19 -8.35
N GLU A 217 8.65 12.74 -9.58
CA GLU A 217 8.82 11.34 -10.00
C GLU A 217 9.93 11.16 -11.02
N GLN A 218 10.39 9.92 -11.15
CA GLN A 218 11.37 9.46 -12.14
C GLN A 218 11.14 7.99 -12.49
N ALA A 219 11.89 7.47 -13.47
CA ALA A 219 11.64 6.16 -14.09
C ALA A 219 12.17 4.95 -13.30
N TRP A 220 13.14 5.15 -12.41
CA TRP A 220 13.91 4.10 -11.78
C TRP A 220 13.55 3.87 -10.30
N PRO A 221 13.88 2.72 -9.71
CA PRO A 221 13.70 2.48 -8.28
C PRO A 221 14.32 3.57 -7.40
N VAL A 222 13.61 3.95 -6.34
CA VAL A 222 14.07 4.92 -5.33
C VAL A 222 14.45 4.19 -4.05
N VAL A 223 15.54 4.62 -3.43
CA VAL A 223 15.97 4.14 -2.10
C VAL A 223 16.20 5.34 -1.20
N LEU A 224 15.60 5.33 -0.01
CA LEU A 224 15.91 6.30 1.04
C LEU A 224 16.70 5.61 2.14
N ALA A 225 17.77 6.27 2.60
CA ALA A 225 18.71 5.71 3.56
C ALA A 225 19.06 6.72 4.65
N THR A 226 19.43 6.19 5.81
CA THR A 226 20.10 6.95 6.88
C THR A 226 21.46 7.47 6.42
N GLU A 227 21.98 8.51 7.08
CA GLU A 227 23.28 9.11 6.78
C GLU A 227 24.43 8.11 6.77
N SER A 228 24.43 7.15 7.70
CA SER A 228 25.44 6.09 7.77
C SER A 228 25.25 4.98 6.73
N GLY A 229 24.10 4.92 6.05
CA GLY A 229 23.72 3.79 5.19
C GLY A 229 23.45 2.49 5.94
N SER A 230 23.37 2.53 7.28
CA SER A 230 23.07 1.36 8.13
C SER A 230 21.64 0.85 7.95
N HIS A 231 20.72 1.75 7.59
CA HIS A 231 19.32 1.45 7.33
C HIS A 231 18.87 2.17 6.07
N ALA A 232 18.24 1.43 5.18
CA ALA A 232 17.71 1.88 3.91
C ALA A 232 16.44 1.11 3.55
N MET A 233 15.49 1.79 2.91
CA MET A 233 14.30 1.18 2.33
C MET A 233 14.15 1.61 0.88
N GLY A 234 14.02 0.62 0.00
CA GLY A 234 13.84 0.78 -1.43
C GLY A 234 12.53 0.21 -1.93
N ILE A 235 12.15 0.63 -3.14
CA ILE A 235 10.96 0.15 -3.83
C ILE A 235 11.29 -0.27 -5.26
N TYR A 236 10.86 -1.46 -5.65
CA TYR A 236 10.98 -1.97 -7.01
C TYR A 236 9.63 -2.54 -7.49
N SER A 237 9.25 -2.22 -8.71
CA SER A 237 8.16 -2.86 -9.43
C SER A 237 8.69 -3.39 -10.78
N PRO A 238 8.41 -4.65 -11.12
CA PRO A 238 8.67 -5.20 -12.45
C PRO A 238 7.94 -4.47 -13.57
N ASP A 239 6.82 -3.84 -13.26
CA ASP A 239 5.90 -3.26 -14.24
C ASP A 239 6.11 -1.73 -14.37
N GLN A 240 7.25 -1.23 -13.88
CA GLN A 240 7.66 0.17 -13.99
C GLN A 240 9.04 0.31 -14.66
N PRO A 241 9.22 1.37 -15.49
CA PRO A 241 8.23 2.38 -15.82
C PRO A 241 7.13 1.84 -16.74
N SER A 242 5.88 2.24 -16.49
CA SER A 242 4.70 1.74 -17.21
C SER A 242 4.53 2.44 -18.58
N ALA A 243 3.92 1.73 -19.53
CA ALA A 243 3.68 2.23 -20.87
C ALA A 243 2.92 3.57 -20.85
N GLY A 244 3.39 4.54 -21.66
CA GLY A 244 2.87 5.91 -21.66
C GLY A 244 3.41 6.81 -20.54
N TYR A 245 4.16 6.26 -19.58
CA TYR A 245 4.73 6.97 -18.44
C TYR A 245 6.22 6.64 -18.22
N MET A 246 6.98 6.51 -19.31
CA MET A 246 8.37 6.02 -19.31
C MET A 246 9.40 6.86 -18.52
N HIS A 247 9.00 8.06 -18.08
CA HIS A 247 9.85 8.98 -17.31
C HIS A 247 9.33 9.23 -15.88
N ALA A 248 8.35 8.46 -15.43
CA ALA A 248 7.71 8.61 -14.12
C ALA A 248 7.40 7.23 -13.51
N GLY A 249 6.81 7.22 -12.32
CA GLY A 249 6.38 5.99 -11.64
C GLY A 249 7.03 5.77 -10.28
N TYR A 250 8.22 6.31 -10.02
CA TYR A 250 8.83 6.30 -8.70
C TYR A 250 9.03 7.72 -8.19
N GLY A 251 8.35 8.08 -7.11
CA GLY A 251 8.43 9.40 -6.51
C GLY A 251 9.31 9.45 -5.27
N ARG A 252 9.78 10.65 -4.98
CA ARG A 252 10.53 10.97 -3.76
C ARG A 252 10.20 12.38 -3.27
N PHE A 253 10.08 12.52 -1.95
CA PHE A 253 9.63 13.76 -1.31
C PHE A 253 10.28 13.94 0.06
N ARG A 254 10.56 15.19 0.44
CA ARG A 254 10.86 15.61 1.81
C ARG A 254 9.79 16.57 2.31
N PHE A 255 9.19 16.24 3.45
CA PHE A 255 8.20 17.07 4.13
C PHE A 255 8.85 17.68 5.38
N VAL A 256 9.49 18.83 5.23
CA VAL A 256 10.24 19.49 6.31
C VAL A 256 9.37 19.76 7.55
N PRO A 257 8.14 20.31 7.44
CA PRO A 257 7.32 20.59 8.63
C PRO A 257 6.91 19.31 9.39
N GLN A 258 6.64 18.23 8.67
CA GLN A 258 6.22 16.94 9.23
C GLN A 258 7.41 16.08 9.67
N ARG A 259 8.64 16.47 9.33
CA ARG A 259 9.88 15.74 9.61
C ARG A 259 9.85 14.30 9.09
N VAL A 260 9.35 14.12 7.87
CA VAL A 260 9.30 12.82 7.17
C VAL A 260 9.83 12.91 5.75
N THR A 261 10.31 11.79 5.24
CA THR A 261 10.63 11.56 3.83
C THR A 261 9.72 10.48 3.27
N LYS A 262 9.46 10.51 1.97
CA LYS A 262 8.51 9.60 1.31
C LYS A 262 9.11 9.11 0.00
N TRP A 263 8.96 7.82 -0.28
CA TRP A 263 8.94 7.32 -1.65
C TRP A 263 7.55 6.73 -1.98
N ASN A 264 7.22 6.66 -3.27
CA ASN A 264 6.05 5.94 -3.75
C ASN A 264 6.31 5.23 -5.08
N CYS A 265 5.45 4.27 -5.42
CA CYS A 265 5.36 3.65 -6.74
C CYS A 265 3.96 3.87 -7.32
N VAL A 266 3.87 4.54 -8.46
CA VAL A 266 2.63 5.11 -9.02
C VAL A 266 2.39 4.66 -10.45
N PHE A 267 1.24 4.03 -10.68
CA PHE A 267 0.78 3.59 -12.00
C PHE A 267 -0.32 4.51 -12.50
N ARG A 268 -0.42 4.65 -13.82
CA ARG A 268 -1.39 5.52 -14.44
C ARG A 268 -2.03 4.82 -15.62
N ILE A 269 -3.35 4.94 -15.69
CA ILE A 269 -4.16 4.39 -16.77
C ILE A 269 -4.97 5.54 -17.32
N ARG A 270 -4.96 5.66 -18.65
CA ARG A 270 -5.75 6.65 -19.39
C ARG A 270 -6.44 5.93 -20.53
N ASP A 271 -7.74 6.13 -20.62
CA ASP A 271 -8.56 5.62 -21.71
C ASP A 271 -9.64 6.66 -22.03
N SER A 272 -9.70 7.12 -23.28
CA SER A 272 -10.70 8.10 -23.72
C SER A 272 -12.12 7.53 -23.73
N ASP A 273 -12.26 6.21 -23.90
CA ASP A 273 -13.55 5.52 -23.93
C ASP A 273 -14.01 5.12 -22.52
N GLY A 274 -13.13 5.30 -21.53
CA GLY A 274 -13.40 5.08 -20.11
C GLY A 274 -12.63 3.90 -19.53
N ILE A 275 -12.17 4.07 -18.30
CA ILE A 275 -11.53 3.02 -17.52
C ILE A 275 -12.59 2.05 -17.05
N THR A 276 -12.38 0.76 -17.32
CA THR A 276 -13.34 -0.30 -16.97
C THR A 276 -13.43 -0.48 -15.46
N ALA A 277 -14.64 -0.72 -14.94
CA ALA A 277 -14.79 -1.21 -13.58
C ALA A 277 -14.17 -2.61 -13.43
N GLY A 278 -13.57 -2.92 -12.29
CA GLY A 278 -12.93 -4.21 -12.04
C GLY A 278 -11.58 -4.08 -11.35
N ASP A 279 -10.81 -5.16 -11.42
CA ASP A 279 -9.58 -5.33 -10.64
C ASP A 279 -8.34 -4.85 -11.40
N TYR A 280 -7.56 -4.01 -10.72
CA TYR A 280 -6.26 -3.51 -11.17
C TYR A 280 -5.18 -3.97 -10.20
N ALA A 281 -4.36 -4.93 -10.64
CA ALA A 281 -3.33 -5.56 -9.82
C ALA A 281 -1.92 -5.02 -10.11
N PHE A 282 -1.17 -4.74 -9.05
CA PHE A 282 0.20 -4.24 -9.13
C PHE A 282 1.11 -5.03 -8.19
N ARG A 283 2.23 -5.49 -8.73
CA ARG A 283 3.25 -6.23 -7.99
C ARG A 283 4.41 -5.32 -7.65
N ASN A 284 4.72 -5.24 -6.36
CA ASN A 284 5.81 -4.41 -5.86
C ASN A 284 6.68 -5.20 -4.89
N PHE A 285 7.89 -4.71 -4.69
CA PHE A 285 8.88 -5.25 -3.77
C PHE A 285 9.42 -4.11 -2.93
N VAL A 286 9.10 -4.13 -1.64
CA VAL A 286 9.71 -3.23 -0.65
C VAL A 286 10.96 -3.93 -0.12
N ILE A 287 12.08 -3.24 -0.08
CA ILE A 287 13.38 -3.83 0.23
C ILE A 287 13.94 -3.10 1.43
N VAL A 288 14.37 -3.83 2.45
CA VAL A 288 14.93 -3.25 3.68
C VAL A 288 16.32 -3.80 3.97
N GLY A 289 17.13 -3.08 4.73
CA GLY A 289 18.47 -3.51 5.13
C GLY A 289 19.45 -2.36 5.18
N ARG A 290 20.75 -2.65 5.11
CA ARG A 290 21.77 -1.63 4.81
C ARG A 290 21.65 -1.20 3.35
N THR A 291 22.18 -0.03 3.01
CA THR A 291 22.20 0.46 1.62
C THR A 291 22.76 -0.58 0.64
N GLN A 292 23.80 -1.31 1.03
CA GLN A 292 24.38 -2.38 0.22
C GLN A 292 23.44 -3.58 0.03
N ASP A 293 22.72 -3.99 1.07
CA ASP A 293 21.76 -5.11 1.01
C ASP A 293 20.61 -4.78 0.04
N VAL A 294 20.14 -3.53 0.10
CA VAL A 294 19.10 -3.01 -0.80
C VAL A 294 19.59 -3.02 -2.24
N LEU A 295 20.81 -2.55 -2.50
CA LEU A 295 21.41 -2.57 -3.85
C LEU A 295 21.52 -4.00 -4.40
N LEU A 296 22.03 -4.96 -3.62
CA LEU A 296 22.16 -6.35 -4.06
C LEU A 296 20.81 -6.98 -4.40
N SER A 297 19.78 -6.65 -3.63
CA SER A 297 18.41 -7.11 -3.88
C SER A 297 17.81 -6.47 -5.13
N LEU A 298 18.05 -5.18 -5.35
CA LEU A 298 17.64 -4.48 -6.58
C LEU A 298 18.31 -5.07 -7.82
N ASN A 299 19.62 -5.36 -7.76
CA ASN A 299 20.33 -6.04 -8.84
C ASN A 299 19.71 -7.41 -9.16
N SER A 300 19.35 -8.17 -8.14
CA SER A 300 18.74 -9.49 -8.29
C SER A 300 17.33 -9.40 -8.88
N LEU A 301 16.50 -8.49 -8.38
CA LEU A 301 15.14 -8.25 -8.92
C LEU A 301 15.18 -7.73 -10.35
N HIS A 302 16.09 -6.78 -10.65
CA HIS A 302 16.27 -6.27 -12.00
C HIS A 302 16.77 -7.35 -12.96
N THR A 303 17.70 -8.22 -12.53
CA THR A 303 18.13 -9.37 -13.35
C THR A 303 16.97 -10.33 -13.63
N GLU A 304 16.08 -10.55 -12.65
CA GLU A 304 14.93 -11.45 -12.80
C GLU A 304 13.83 -10.89 -13.72
N PHE A 305 13.59 -9.58 -13.68
CA PHE A 305 12.41 -8.97 -14.30
C PHE A 305 12.70 -7.93 -15.38
N GLY A 306 13.88 -7.31 -15.40
CA GLY A 306 14.23 -6.18 -16.27
C GLY A 306 14.46 -6.52 -17.74
N ASN A 307 14.56 -7.80 -18.10
CA ASN A 307 14.68 -8.27 -19.48
C ASN A 307 13.33 -8.60 -20.13
N ARG A 308 12.22 -8.09 -19.60
CA ARG A 308 10.86 -8.38 -20.07
C ARG A 308 10.23 -7.20 -20.78
#